data_AF-A0A951KIL3-F1
#
_entry.id   AF-A0A951KIL3-F1
#
_cell.length_a   1.000
_cell.length_b   1.000
_cell.length_c   1.000
_cell.angle_alpha   90.00
_cell.angle_beta   90.00
_cell.angle_gamma   90.00
#
_symmetry.space_group_name_H-M   'P 1'
#
loop_
_entity.id
_entity.type
_entity.pdbx_description
1 polymer ?
#
loop_
_entity_poly.entity_id
_entity_poly.type
_entity_poly.pdbx_seq_one_letter_code
_entity_poly.pdbx_strand_id
1 'polypeptide(L)'
;MSHRVTTLLLLAVSLRAADYESGQAARAVIGQASFSAHEGGIAATTLSLSNGKLYAADETHRLVTFDVGQIPGAKDDFLERQGPCALCGFPAVEQVDQAVLPGVAGVAVFRNTVAMVDTAHHRVLLWPDAATPQPIQIVLDLGEAAEPVSVALDGKRLYVGDAAAHRVLVWNALPASDNQAADALLGAWSERPGADSLNRPDALVSDGTNLFVADSIDRRILMFTAAETSLARNSVVNSASEAAGPLAPGTLVTITGSALADSAISSSDDGVQRLAGKLGGVEAIFDGVALPLLSVSPTEVKAQLPYDMGNASSGSLFVRTEHGDGSVTVTNATALKLAATSPGLFAFGGAEPRTGLILHTNGSPEASGRPVTTDDPARPGELLIFWATGLGTVESGSDKAPQMGTPYTGPSAGVTSKVGAIAGGRPAEVISAILPDRSIGVYEVRIVLPVDLPSDPKTELLIMQDGSASNTVTIPVRNIIQ
;
A
#
# COMPACT_ATOMS: atom_id res chain seq x y z
N MET A 1 -10.32 48.80 38.28
CA MET A 1 -9.25 48.90 37.26
C MET A 1 -8.39 47.65 37.36
N SER A 2 -8.25 46.89 36.25
CA SER A 2 -7.10 46.01 35.90
C SER A 2 -6.78 44.82 36.83
N HIS A 3 -6.52 43.57 36.41
CA HIS A 3 -6.45 42.87 35.13
C HIS A 3 -6.65 41.37 35.43
N ARG A 4 -7.48 40.67 34.64
CA ARG A 4 -7.35 39.21 34.46
C ARG A 4 -6.44 39.00 33.25
N VAL A 5 -5.25 38.44 33.48
CA VAL A 5 -4.36 37.99 32.42
C VAL A 5 -4.80 36.57 32.06
N THR A 6 -5.44 36.43 30.91
CA THR A 6 -5.74 35.13 30.30
C THR A 6 -4.55 34.77 29.42
N THR A 7 -3.73 33.82 29.85
CA THR A 7 -2.62 33.28 29.05
C THR A 7 -3.19 32.38 27.98
N LEU A 8 -3.23 32.86 26.74
CA LEU A 8 -3.57 32.07 25.55
C LEU A 8 -2.33 31.25 25.16
N LEU A 9 -2.32 29.96 25.49
CA LEU A 9 -1.31 29.02 25.02
C LEU A 9 -1.61 28.72 23.55
N LEU A 10 -0.99 29.42 22.60
CA LEU A 10 -0.98 28.96 21.20
C LEU A 10 -0.15 27.68 21.14
N LEU A 11 -0.80 26.53 20.98
CA LEU A 11 -0.15 25.38 20.36
C LEU A 11 0.17 25.81 18.92
N ALA A 12 1.44 26.14 18.66
CA ALA A 12 1.96 26.13 17.32
C ALA A 12 1.98 24.68 16.85
N VAL A 13 0.87 24.20 16.29
CA VAL A 13 0.92 23.03 15.40
C VAL A 13 1.79 23.48 14.24
N SER A 14 3.05 23.05 14.22
CA SER A 14 3.88 23.20 13.04
C SER A 14 3.18 22.43 11.93
N LEU A 15 2.52 23.13 11.00
CA LEU A 15 2.10 22.50 9.75
C LEU A 15 3.37 21.93 9.13
N ARG A 16 3.54 20.61 9.18
CA ARG A 16 4.57 19.93 8.40
C ARG A 16 4.26 20.22 6.94
N ALA A 17 5.24 20.75 6.22
CA ALA A 17 5.10 20.88 4.79
C ALA A 17 4.99 19.48 4.18
N ALA A 18 4.17 19.33 3.14
CA ALA A 18 4.13 18.06 2.41
C ALA A 18 5.51 17.78 1.82
N ASP A 19 6.04 16.57 2.03
CA ASP A 19 7.35 16.15 1.56
C ASP A 19 7.28 14.72 0.97
N TYR A 20 8.27 14.38 0.14
CA TYR A 20 8.45 13.02 -0.36
C TYR A 20 9.30 12.20 0.60
N GLU A 21 9.01 10.91 0.67
CA GLU A 21 9.73 9.97 1.53
C GLU A 21 10.37 8.82 0.75
N SER A 22 11.49 8.31 1.26
CA SER A 22 12.19 7.19 0.63
C SER A 22 11.32 5.94 0.60
N GLY A 23 11.10 5.38 -0.58
CA GLY A 23 10.24 4.21 -0.78
C GLY A 23 8.75 4.51 -0.89
N GLN A 24 8.37 5.78 -0.96
CA GLN A 24 7.00 6.16 -1.27
C GLN A 24 6.58 5.58 -2.62
N ALA A 25 5.34 5.09 -2.66
CA ALA A 25 4.70 4.61 -3.88
C ALA A 25 4.13 5.77 -4.72
N ALA A 26 3.98 5.51 -6.01
CA ALA A 26 3.14 6.31 -6.89
C ALA A 26 1.69 6.19 -6.44
N ARG A 27 0.95 7.30 -6.52
CA ARG A 27 -0.47 7.38 -6.18
C ARG A 27 -1.35 6.95 -7.35
N ALA A 28 -0.91 7.20 -8.59
CA ALA A 28 -1.63 6.81 -9.79
C ALA A 28 -0.69 6.31 -10.89
N VAL A 29 -1.25 5.54 -11.82
CA VAL A 29 -0.57 5.06 -13.03
C VAL A 29 -1.37 5.45 -14.28
N ILE A 30 -0.67 6.04 -15.25
CA ILE A 30 -1.24 6.51 -16.51
C ILE A 30 -0.78 5.57 -17.63
N GLY A 31 -1.70 5.24 -18.53
CA GLY A 31 -1.44 4.35 -19.66
C GLY A 31 -1.49 2.86 -19.34
N GLN A 32 -1.71 2.43 -18.09
CA GLN A 32 -1.84 1.02 -17.73
C GLN A 32 -3.08 0.73 -16.89
N ALA A 33 -3.64 -0.46 -17.04
CA ALA A 33 -4.84 -0.89 -16.30
C ALA A 33 -4.60 -1.10 -14.79
N SER A 34 -3.36 -1.38 -14.38
CA SER A 34 -2.92 -1.46 -12.98
C SER A 34 -1.44 -1.12 -12.87
N PHE A 35 -0.92 -0.96 -11.65
CA PHE A 35 0.49 -0.66 -11.43
C PHE A 35 1.44 -1.76 -11.95
N SER A 36 0.98 -2.99 -12.12
CA SER A 36 1.81 -4.11 -12.58
C SER A 36 1.56 -4.51 -14.05
N ALA A 37 0.68 -3.82 -14.78
CA ALA A 37 0.20 -4.20 -16.11
C ALA A 37 1.09 -3.66 -17.26
N HIS A 38 2.36 -4.07 -17.27
CA HIS A 38 3.38 -3.55 -18.20
C HIS A 38 3.15 -3.82 -19.70
N GLU A 39 2.48 -4.91 -20.07
CA GLU A 39 2.32 -5.30 -21.49
C GLU A 39 1.41 -4.38 -22.31
N GLY A 40 0.55 -3.58 -21.66
CA GLY A 40 -0.46 -2.73 -22.33
C GLY A 40 -0.20 -1.23 -22.35
N GLY A 41 0.97 -0.78 -21.87
CA GLY A 41 1.20 0.64 -21.60
C GLY A 41 2.04 1.43 -22.60
N ILE A 42 2.47 2.63 -22.18
CA ILE A 42 3.21 3.62 -22.96
C ILE A 42 4.70 3.66 -22.57
N ALA A 43 5.59 3.42 -23.53
CA ALA A 43 7.04 3.55 -23.36
C ALA A 43 7.47 5.02 -23.53
N ALA A 44 7.02 5.89 -22.63
CA ALA A 44 7.29 7.32 -22.72
C ALA A 44 8.77 7.60 -22.47
N THR A 45 9.39 8.43 -23.31
CA THR A 45 10.79 8.86 -23.20
C THR A 45 10.93 10.37 -23.04
N THR A 46 9.83 11.11 -23.18
CA THR A 46 9.76 12.55 -22.95
C THR A 46 8.38 12.91 -22.44
N LEU A 47 8.34 13.80 -21.44
CA LEU A 47 7.10 14.33 -20.87
C LEU A 47 7.08 15.86 -20.94
N SER A 48 5.90 16.42 -21.12
CA SER A 48 5.66 17.85 -20.95
C SER A 48 4.25 18.08 -20.39
N LEU A 49 4.09 19.11 -19.57
CA LEU A 49 2.82 19.48 -18.96
C LEU A 49 2.41 20.88 -19.39
N SER A 50 1.15 21.03 -19.80
CA SER A 50 0.57 22.34 -20.06
C SER A 50 -0.94 22.30 -19.88
N ASN A 51 -1.50 23.26 -19.14
CA ASN A 51 -2.95 23.45 -18.97
C ASN A 51 -3.73 22.17 -18.60
N GLY A 52 -3.22 21.38 -17.65
CA GLY A 52 -3.86 20.13 -17.21
C GLY A 52 -3.79 18.98 -18.22
N LYS A 53 -2.96 19.10 -19.26
CA LYS A 53 -2.63 18.03 -20.21
C LYS A 53 -1.19 17.57 -20.03
N LEU A 54 -1.00 16.26 -20.02
CA LEU A 54 0.30 15.61 -20.03
C LEU A 54 0.56 15.06 -21.44
N TYR A 55 1.62 15.56 -22.05
CA TYR A 55 2.09 15.13 -23.36
C TYR A 55 3.24 14.17 -23.16
N ALA A 56 3.16 13.00 -23.79
CA ALA A 56 4.16 11.97 -23.75
C ALA A 56 4.57 11.60 -25.17
N ALA A 57 5.87 11.64 -25.45
CA ALA A 57 6.42 11.03 -26.67
C ALA A 57 6.95 9.64 -26.31
N ASP A 58 6.66 8.64 -27.14
CA ASP A 58 7.10 7.27 -26.91
C ASP A 58 8.09 6.75 -27.96
N GLU A 59 8.70 5.61 -27.68
CA GLU A 59 9.68 4.94 -28.56
C GLU A 59 9.09 4.47 -29.90
N THR A 60 7.76 4.48 -30.03
CA THR A 60 7.04 4.07 -31.25
C THR A 60 6.71 5.23 -32.19
N HIS A 61 7.32 6.40 -31.96
CA HIS A 61 7.12 7.61 -32.76
C HIS A 61 5.70 8.18 -32.65
N ARG A 62 5.11 8.13 -31.45
CA ARG A 62 3.81 8.73 -31.16
C ARG A 62 3.95 9.87 -30.17
N LEU A 63 3.16 10.92 -30.39
CA LEU A 63 2.84 11.92 -29.38
C LEU A 63 1.45 11.61 -28.83
N VAL A 64 1.40 11.32 -27.53
CA VAL A 64 0.20 10.91 -26.81
C VAL A 64 -0.15 11.97 -25.77
N THR A 65 -1.41 12.37 -25.70
CA THR A 65 -1.89 13.34 -24.73
C THR A 65 -2.82 12.67 -23.73
N PHE A 66 -2.62 12.96 -22.44
CA PHE A 66 -3.48 12.54 -21.35
C PHE A 66 -4.10 13.77 -20.67
N ASP A 67 -5.34 13.62 -20.21
CA ASP A 67 -6.00 14.63 -19.38
C ASP A 67 -5.75 14.35 -17.90
N VAL A 68 -4.80 15.07 -17.29
CA VAL A 68 -4.48 14.86 -15.88
C VAL A 68 -5.53 15.46 -14.95
N GLY A 69 -6.42 16.32 -15.45
CA GLY A 69 -7.57 16.82 -14.69
C GLY A 69 -8.64 15.77 -14.42
N GLN A 70 -8.61 14.64 -15.13
CA GLN A 70 -9.46 13.47 -14.84
C GLN A 70 -8.89 12.61 -13.70
N ILE A 71 -7.62 12.82 -13.34
CA ILE A 71 -6.97 12.10 -12.25
C ILE A 71 -7.39 12.78 -10.95
N PRO A 72 -7.99 12.03 -10.00
CA PRO A 72 -8.41 12.57 -8.72
C PRO A 72 -7.26 13.22 -7.96
N GLY A 73 -7.50 14.34 -7.29
CA GLY A 73 -6.57 14.91 -6.32
C GLY A 73 -6.39 13.99 -5.11
N ALA A 74 -5.26 14.11 -4.40
CA ALA A 74 -5.02 13.30 -3.21
C ALA A 74 -6.04 13.58 -2.07
N LYS A 75 -6.58 14.80 -2.01
CA LYS A 75 -7.52 15.25 -0.98
C LYS A 75 -9.00 15.17 -1.40
N ASP A 76 -9.27 14.73 -2.64
CA ASP A 76 -10.64 14.52 -3.12
C ASP A 76 -11.35 13.44 -2.30
N ASP A 77 -12.68 13.41 -2.35
CA ASP A 77 -13.48 12.33 -1.76
C ASP A 77 -13.46 11.09 -2.69
N PHE A 78 -13.29 9.90 -2.11
CA PHE A 78 -13.18 8.63 -2.84
C PHE A 78 -14.39 7.70 -2.61
N LEU A 79 -15.39 8.09 -1.82
CA LEU A 79 -16.51 7.21 -1.43
C LEU A 79 -17.39 6.75 -2.58
N GLU A 80 -17.59 7.58 -3.60
CA GLU A 80 -18.46 7.25 -4.74
C GLU A 80 -17.71 6.49 -5.85
N ARG A 81 -16.39 6.30 -5.73
CA ARG A 81 -15.57 5.68 -6.76
C ARG A 81 -15.69 4.16 -6.71
N GLN A 82 -15.87 3.55 -7.88
CA GLN A 82 -16.13 2.12 -8.04
C GLN A 82 -15.16 1.52 -9.06
N GLY A 83 -15.03 0.20 -9.04
CA GLY A 83 -14.16 -0.57 -9.93
C GLY A 83 -12.88 -1.07 -9.25
N PRO A 84 -12.05 -1.85 -9.95
CA PRO A 84 -10.87 -2.49 -9.38
C PRO A 84 -9.69 -1.52 -9.15
N CYS A 85 -9.63 -0.42 -9.91
CA CYS A 85 -8.71 0.69 -9.67
C CYS A 85 -9.25 1.98 -10.28
N ALA A 86 -9.50 3.01 -9.46
CA ALA A 86 -9.91 4.34 -9.90
C ALA A 86 -8.73 5.32 -10.05
N LEU A 87 -7.51 4.88 -9.73
CA LEU A 87 -6.25 5.61 -9.94
C LEU A 87 -5.36 4.95 -11.00
N CYS A 88 -5.96 4.13 -11.86
CA CYS A 88 -5.30 3.44 -12.97
C CYS A 88 -6.11 3.65 -14.26
N GLY A 89 -5.51 3.25 -15.38
CA GLY A 89 -6.24 3.04 -16.62
C GLY A 89 -6.61 4.32 -17.35
N PHE A 90 -5.97 5.46 -17.04
CA PHE A 90 -6.22 6.73 -17.72
C PHE A 90 -5.78 6.64 -19.19
N PRO A 91 -6.73 6.60 -20.15
CA PRO A 91 -6.40 6.44 -21.55
C PRO A 91 -5.92 7.77 -22.15
N ALA A 92 -5.25 7.67 -23.28
CA ALA A 92 -4.94 8.84 -24.09
C ALA A 92 -6.23 9.52 -24.56
N VAL A 93 -6.28 10.85 -24.51
CA VAL A 93 -7.36 11.65 -25.09
C VAL A 93 -7.06 12.06 -26.54
N GLU A 94 -5.78 12.03 -26.93
CA GLU A 94 -5.33 12.33 -28.29
C GLU A 94 -4.04 11.54 -28.58
N GLN A 95 -3.87 11.11 -29.83
CA GLN A 95 -2.66 10.49 -30.34
C GLN A 95 -2.37 11.02 -31.74
N VAL A 96 -1.12 11.40 -31.98
CA VAL A 96 -0.60 11.80 -33.29
C VAL A 96 0.63 10.96 -33.62
N ASP A 97 0.64 10.34 -34.79
CA ASP A 97 1.82 9.64 -35.30
C ASP A 97 2.79 10.68 -35.85
N GLN A 98 3.83 10.98 -35.08
CA GLN A 98 4.81 12.00 -35.38
C GLN A 98 6.14 11.56 -34.82
N ALA A 99 7.16 11.47 -35.68
CA ALA A 99 8.52 11.26 -35.21
C ALA A 99 8.92 12.42 -34.29
N VAL A 100 9.04 12.13 -33.00
CA VAL A 100 9.64 13.00 -32.00
C VAL A 100 11.06 12.48 -31.75
N LEU A 101 12.01 13.38 -31.54
CA LEU A 101 13.37 12.99 -31.17
C LEU A 101 13.32 12.31 -29.79
N PRO A 102 13.74 11.04 -29.67
CA PRO A 102 13.91 10.41 -28.38
C PRO A 102 15.12 11.08 -27.71
N GLY A 103 14.91 11.79 -26.60
CA GLY A 103 16.04 12.45 -25.95
C GLY A 103 15.68 13.44 -24.85
N VAL A 104 15.76 12.94 -23.61
CA VAL A 104 16.27 13.58 -22.40
C VAL A 104 15.62 14.94 -22.05
N ALA A 105 14.69 14.91 -21.10
CA ALA A 105 14.35 16.09 -20.28
C ALA A 105 15.52 16.41 -19.33
N GLY A 106 16.69 16.69 -19.91
CA GLY A 106 17.96 16.96 -19.22
C GLY A 106 18.08 18.41 -18.77
N VAL A 107 17.07 19.24 -19.04
CA VAL A 107 16.99 20.62 -18.57
C VAL A 107 15.59 20.87 -18.01
N ALA A 108 15.52 21.37 -16.79
CA ALA A 108 14.30 21.86 -16.16
C ALA A 108 14.45 23.33 -15.81
N VAL A 109 13.36 24.09 -16.00
CA VAL A 109 13.31 25.52 -15.68
C VAL A 109 12.08 25.80 -14.84
N PHE A 110 12.26 26.50 -13.73
CA PHE A 110 11.16 27.06 -12.94
C PHE A 110 11.49 28.51 -12.58
N ARG A 111 10.74 29.45 -13.17
CA ARG A 111 11.04 30.90 -13.08
C ARG A 111 12.50 31.18 -13.48
N ASN A 112 13.32 31.67 -12.55
CA ASN A 112 14.73 31.96 -12.77
C ASN A 112 15.64 30.78 -12.42
N THR A 113 15.11 29.68 -11.89
CA THR A 113 15.91 28.51 -11.55
C THR A 113 16.05 27.60 -12.76
N VAL A 114 17.28 27.21 -13.08
CA VAL A 114 17.60 26.26 -14.15
C VAL A 114 18.35 25.08 -13.55
N ALA A 115 17.91 23.86 -13.83
CA ALA A 115 18.63 22.64 -13.50
C ALA A 115 18.97 21.89 -14.79
N MET A 116 20.18 21.34 -14.86
CA MET A 116 20.66 20.60 -16.02
C MET A 116 21.37 19.33 -15.59
N VAL A 117 21.04 18.24 -16.26
CA VAL A 117 21.71 16.97 -16.12
C VAL A 117 22.93 16.94 -17.03
N ASP A 118 24.09 16.64 -16.46
CA ASP A 118 25.34 16.40 -17.17
C ASP A 118 25.69 14.92 -17.02
N THR A 119 24.96 14.08 -17.77
CA THR A 119 25.03 12.61 -17.69
C THR A 119 26.45 12.09 -17.88
N ALA A 120 27.22 12.69 -18.80
CA ALA A 120 28.58 12.27 -19.13
C ALA A 120 29.57 12.48 -17.97
N HIS A 121 29.23 13.33 -16.99
CA HIS A 121 30.03 13.59 -15.80
C HIS A 121 29.28 13.23 -14.52
N HIS A 122 28.23 12.40 -14.61
CA HIS A 122 27.50 11.86 -13.46
C HIS A 122 27.00 12.91 -12.46
N ARG A 123 26.57 14.09 -12.95
CA ARG A 123 26.24 15.23 -12.09
C ARG A 123 25.04 16.03 -12.56
N VAL A 124 24.52 16.85 -11.65
CA VAL A 124 23.50 17.87 -11.94
C VAL A 124 24.04 19.25 -11.62
N LEU A 125 23.82 20.18 -12.54
CA LEU A 125 24.13 21.60 -12.41
C LEU A 125 22.85 22.36 -12.09
N LEU A 126 22.85 23.13 -11.00
CA LEU A 126 21.71 23.93 -10.58
C LEU A 126 22.12 25.40 -10.51
N TRP A 127 21.38 26.26 -11.19
CA TRP A 127 21.46 27.71 -11.07
C TRP A 127 20.17 28.21 -10.41
N PRO A 128 20.18 28.52 -9.10
CA PRO A 128 18.99 28.97 -8.38
C PRO A 128 18.39 30.27 -8.93
N ASP A 129 19.23 31.19 -9.42
CA ASP A 129 18.82 32.43 -10.06
C ASP A 129 19.69 32.76 -11.30
N ALA A 130 19.29 32.20 -12.44
CA ALA A 130 19.92 32.36 -13.74
C ALA A 130 19.78 33.76 -14.34
N ALA A 131 18.99 34.65 -13.73
CA ALA A 131 18.88 36.04 -14.19
C ALA A 131 20.03 36.92 -13.71
N THR A 132 20.83 36.46 -12.74
CA THR A 132 21.99 37.21 -12.25
C THR A 132 23.15 37.12 -13.26
N PRO A 133 23.98 38.18 -13.40
CA PRO A 133 25.10 38.18 -14.36
C PRO A 133 26.16 37.09 -14.12
N GLN A 134 26.24 36.58 -12.89
CA GLN A 134 27.06 35.43 -12.50
C GLN A 134 26.24 34.53 -11.58
N PRO A 135 25.40 33.66 -12.15
CA PRO A 135 24.53 32.82 -11.35
C PRO A 135 25.35 31.84 -10.51
N ILE A 136 25.00 31.73 -9.23
CA ILE A 136 25.57 30.70 -8.36
C ILE A 136 25.25 29.35 -8.99
N GLN A 137 26.28 28.57 -9.25
CA GLN A 137 26.16 27.21 -9.73
C GLN A 137 26.38 26.27 -8.55
N ILE A 138 25.41 25.41 -8.29
CA ILE A 138 25.52 24.29 -7.37
C ILE A 138 25.76 23.03 -8.21
N VAL A 139 26.78 22.26 -7.84
CA VAL A 139 27.13 21.00 -8.48
C VAL A 139 26.78 19.85 -7.55
N LEU A 140 25.92 18.96 -8.03
CA LEU A 140 25.58 17.72 -7.34
C LEU A 140 26.29 16.58 -8.06
N ASP A 141 27.46 16.19 -7.58
CA ASP A 141 28.15 14.98 -8.02
C ASP A 141 27.43 13.77 -7.43
N LEU A 142 26.92 12.90 -8.31
CA LEU A 142 26.15 11.71 -7.93
C LEU A 142 27.02 10.43 -7.92
N GLY A 143 28.28 10.55 -8.35
CA GLY A 143 29.24 9.46 -8.49
C GLY A 143 29.04 8.59 -9.73
N GLU A 144 30.11 7.91 -10.14
CA GLU A 144 30.22 7.10 -11.37
C GLU A 144 29.16 5.99 -11.54
N ALA A 145 28.52 5.56 -10.45
CA ALA A 145 27.48 4.54 -10.49
C ALA A 145 26.09 5.10 -10.87
N ALA A 146 25.91 6.41 -10.84
CA ALA A 146 24.65 7.06 -11.21
C ALA A 146 24.61 7.34 -12.71
N GLU A 147 23.47 7.16 -13.35
CA GLU A 147 23.22 7.61 -14.73
C GLU A 147 22.08 8.63 -14.67
N PRO A 148 22.33 9.89 -14.27
CA PRO A 148 21.28 10.87 -14.26
C PRO A 148 20.86 11.16 -15.71
N VAL A 149 19.58 11.00 -16.03
CA VAL A 149 19.04 11.17 -17.39
C VAL A 149 17.89 12.15 -17.46
N SER A 150 17.33 12.55 -16.33
CA SER A 150 16.15 13.44 -16.33
C SER A 150 16.13 14.31 -15.09
N VAL A 151 15.56 15.51 -15.23
CA VAL A 151 15.42 16.46 -14.14
C VAL A 151 14.08 17.16 -14.19
N ALA A 152 13.50 17.46 -13.02
CA ALA A 152 12.32 18.30 -12.88
C ALA A 152 12.45 19.26 -11.70
N LEU A 153 11.69 20.36 -11.76
CA LEU A 153 11.56 21.36 -10.72
C LEU A 153 10.07 21.64 -10.50
N ASP A 154 9.66 21.82 -9.24
CA ASP A 154 8.30 22.27 -8.87
C ASP A 154 8.29 23.67 -8.23
N GLY A 155 9.47 24.29 -8.11
CA GLY A 155 9.68 25.59 -7.46
C GLY A 155 10.07 25.53 -5.98
N LYS A 156 9.92 24.36 -5.35
CA LYS A 156 10.42 24.05 -3.99
C LYS A 156 11.49 22.96 -4.04
N ARG A 157 11.28 21.94 -4.88
CA ARG A 157 11.99 20.67 -4.92
C ARG A 157 12.76 20.49 -6.22
N LEU A 158 13.81 19.67 -6.14
CA LEU A 158 14.57 19.16 -7.27
C LEU A 158 14.36 17.65 -7.36
N TYR A 159 14.08 17.15 -8.55
CA TYR A 159 13.95 15.72 -8.84
C TYR A 159 14.95 15.33 -9.92
N VAL A 160 15.64 14.22 -9.73
CA VAL A 160 16.63 13.72 -10.69
C VAL A 160 16.40 12.23 -10.92
N GLY A 161 16.13 11.83 -12.16
CA GLY A 161 15.98 10.43 -12.53
C GLY A 161 17.34 9.81 -12.80
N ASP A 162 17.65 8.76 -12.06
CA ASP A 162 18.87 7.95 -12.15
C ASP A 162 18.51 6.62 -12.82
N ALA A 163 18.84 6.52 -14.11
CA ALA A 163 18.51 5.39 -14.96
C ALA A 163 19.17 4.09 -14.50
N ALA A 164 20.47 4.16 -14.15
CA ALA A 164 21.25 3.01 -13.74
C ALA A 164 20.77 2.41 -12.41
N ALA A 165 20.33 3.26 -11.48
CA ALA A 165 19.81 2.81 -10.18
C ALA A 165 18.29 2.62 -10.15
N HIS A 166 17.59 2.81 -11.28
CA HIS A 166 16.14 2.67 -11.41
C HIS A 166 15.36 3.44 -10.34
N ARG A 167 15.72 4.71 -10.12
CA ARG A 167 15.15 5.54 -9.05
C ARG A 167 15.11 7.01 -9.41
N VAL A 168 14.33 7.78 -8.66
CA VAL A 168 14.36 9.24 -8.68
C VAL A 168 14.91 9.74 -7.34
N LEU A 169 15.98 10.53 -7.39
CA LEU A 169 16.51 11.28 -6.26
C LEU A 169 15.65 12.53 -6.06
N VAL A 170 15.27 12.82 -4.82
CA VAL A 170 14.42 13.95 -4.47
C VAL A 170 15.08 14.79 -3.39
N TRP A 171 15.17 16.09 -3.66
CA TRP A 171 15.46 17.10 -2.64
C TRP A 171 14.16 17.84 -2.34
N ASN A 172 13.68 17.74 -1.10
CA ASN A 172 12.44 18.37 -0.63
C ASN A 172 12.55 19.89 -0.47
N ALA A 173 13.78 20.42 -0.55
CA ALA A 173 14.10 21.82 -0.77
C ALA A 173 15.22 21.92 -1.82
N LEU A 174 15.24 22.99 -2.62
CA LEU A 174 16.34 23.22 -3.55
C LEU A 174 17.69 23.18 -2.80
N PRO A 175 18.68 22.43 -3.32
CA PRO A 175 20.01 22.38 -2.73
C PRO A 175 20.59 23.78 -2.48
N ALA A 176 21.26 23.95 -1.34
CA ALA A 176 21.88 25.22 -0.94
C ALA A 176 23.41 25.20 -1.08
N SER A 177 23.99 24.03 -1.30
CA SER A 177 25.44 23.84 -1.48
C SER A 177 25.73 22.65 -2.38
N ASP A 178 26.95 22.59 -2.90
CA ASP A 178 27.46 21.46 -3.67
C ASP A 178 27.30 20.14 -2.90
N ASN A 179 27.03 19.07 -3.64
CA ASN A 179 26.97 17.69 -3.16
C ASN A 179 26.01 17.48 -1.96
N GLN A 180 25.00 18.35 -1.79
CA GLN A 180 23.95 18.12 -0.81
C GLN A 180 23.25 16.80 -1.12
N ALA A 181 23.17 15.90 -0.15
CA ALA A 181 22.50 14.62 -0.31
C ALA A 181 20.99 14.79 -0.57
N ALA A 182 20.41 13.88 -1.35
CA ALA A 182 18.97 13.82 -1.55
C ALA A 182 18.24 13.45 -0.25
N ASP A 183 17.05 14.00 -0.05
CA ASP A 183 16.20 13.76 1.11
C ASP A 183 15.39 12.46 0.97
N ALA A 184 15.04 12.09 -0.26
CA ALA A 184 14.26 10.89 -0.55
C ALA A 184 14.66 10.21 -1.87
N LEU A 185 14.37 8.90 -1.93
CA LEU A 185 14.50 8.08 -3.12
C LEU A 185 13.15 7.45 -3.48
N LEU A 186 12.67 7.69 -4.70
CA LEU A 186 11.46 7.06 -5.23
C LEU A 186 11.84 5.97 -6.23
N GLY A 187 11.10 4.86 -6.22
CA GLY A 187 11.39 3.74 -7.10
C GLY A 187 12.55 2.86 -6.64
N ALA A 188 12.49 1.61 -7.08
CA ALA A 188 13.58 0.66 -7.08
C ALA A 188 13.32 -0.36 -8.19
N TRP A 189 14.36 -1.02 -8.68
CA TRP A 189 14.16 -2.10 -9.65
C TRP A 189 13.41 -3.28 -9.05
N SER A 190 12.53 -3.90 -9.85
CA SER A 190 11.82 -5.13 -9.50
C SER A 190 11.46 -5.91 -10.76
N GLU A 191 11.62 -7.23 -10.74
CA GLU A 191 11.11 -8.12 -11.80
C GLU A 191 9.59 -8.15 -11.88
N ARG A 192 8.91 -7.71 -10.80
CA ARG A 192 7.47 -7.55 -10.74
C ARG A 192 7.17 -6.07 -10.56
N PRO A 193 6.84 -5.34 -11.65
CA PRO A 193 6.53 -3.92 -11.56
C PRO A 193 5.40 -3.67 -10.55
N GLY A 194 5.55 -2.61 -9.77
CA GLY A 194 4.60 -2.23 -8.73
C GLY A 194 4.61 -0.73 -8.47
N ALA A 195 3.76 -0.28 -7.55
CA ALA A 195 3.55 1.15 -7.32
C ALA A 195 4.81 1.88 -6.80
N ASP A 196 5.76 1.17 -6.18
CA ASP A 196 7.04 1.71 -5.69
C ASP A 196 8.26 1.24 -6.49
N SER A 197 8.05 0.60 -7.66
CA SER A 197 9.14 0.24 -8.56
C SER A 197 9.33 1.26 -9.67
N LEU A 198 10.52 1.31 -10.24
CA LEU A 198 10.81 2.00 -11.49
C LEU A 198 11.77 1.13 -12.30
N ASN A 199 11.74 1.32 -13.62
CA ASN A 199 12.61 0.66 -14.57
C ASN A 199 13.01 1.65 -15.68
N ARG A 200 14.00 2.50 -15.33
CA ARG A 200 14.55 3.59 -16.14
C ARG A 200 13.64 4.83 -16.23
N PRO A 201 13.75 5.77 -15.26
CA PRO A 201 12.99 7.03 -15.27
C PRO A 201 13.52 8.03 -16.33
N ASP A 202 13.21 7.81 -17.61
CA ASP A 202 13.78 8.57 -18.74
C ASP A 202 13.29 10.02 -18.84
N ALA A 203 12.14 10.35 -18.25
CA ALA A 203 11.62 11.72 -18.22
C ALA A 203 10.84 12.02 -16.94
N LEU A 204 10.98 13.26 -16.49
CA LEU A 204 10.32 13.80 -15.31
C LEU A 204 9.64 15.13 -15.65
N VAL A 205 8.45 15.35 -15.09
CA VAL A 205 7.81 16.67 -15.14
C VAL A 205 6.94 16.85 -13.89
N SER A 206 6.74 18.09 -13.43
CA SER A 206 5.87 18.39 -12.28
C SER A 206 4.82 19.43 -12.64
N ASP A 207 3.64 19.32 -12.02
CA ASP A 207 2.59 20.33 -12.05
C ASP A 207 2.62 21.28 -10.82
N GLY A 208 3.65 21.17 -9.97
CA GLY A 208 3.74 21.89 -8.69
C GLY A 208 3.23 21.10 -7.47
N THR A 209 2.43 20.06 -7.69
CA THR A 209 1.82 19.21 -6.65
C THR A 209 2.27 17.75 -6.78
N ASN A 210 2.30 17.25 -8.01
CA ASN A 210 2.63 15.89 -8.40
C ASN A 210 3.92 15.87 -9.23
N LEU A 211 4.67 14.79 -9.09
CA LEU A 211 5.76 14.41 -9.97
C LEU A 211 5.27 13.29 -10.90
N PHE A 212 5.42 13.49 -12.20
CA PHE A 212 5.15 12.47 -13.21
C PHE A 212 6.47 11.90 -13.69
N VAL A 213 6.57 10.57 -13.69
CA VAL A 213 7.78 9.81 -14.01
C VAL A 213 7.47 8.87 -15.16
N ALA A 214 8.12 9.09 -16.30
CA ALA A 214 8.10 8.14 -17.40
C ALA A 214 8.98 6.96 -17.07
N ASP A 215 8.35 5.82 -16.81
CA ASP A 215 8.99 4.54 -16.53
C ASP A 215 8.96 3.71 -17.81
N SER A 216 9.96 3.95 -18.67
CA SER A 216 9.90 3.65 -20.10
C SER A 216 9.88 2.15 -20.37
N ILE A 217 10.71 1.38 -19.66
CA ILE A 217 10.81 -0.08 -19.86
C ILE A 217 9.59 -0.81 -19.32
N ASP A 218 9.08 -0.39 -18.15
CA ASP A 218 7.82 -0.92 -17.62
C ASP A 218 6.59 -0.30 -18.31
N ARG A 219 6.79 0.57 -19.30
CA ARG A 219 5.79 1.15 -20.20
C ARG A 219 4.67 1.88 -19.47
N ARG A 220 4.99 2.77 -18.54
CA ARG A 220 3.99 3.55 -17.80
C ARG A 220 4.46 4.95 -17.49
N ILE A 221 3.51 5.77 -17.09
CA ILE A 221 3.82 7.02 -16.40
C ILE A 221 3.26 6.91 -14.99
N LEU A 222 4.14 6.98 -14.00
CA LEU A 222 3.78 6.98 -12.58
C LEU A 222 3.62 8.41 -12.08
N MET A 223 2.63 8.63 -11.22
CA MET A 223 2.39 9.93 -10.61
C MET A 223 2.56 9.83 -9.09
N PHE A 224 3.55 10.55 -8.54
CA PHE A 224 3.86 10.60 -7.12
C PHE A 224 3.43 11.94 -6.52
N THR A 225 2.80 11.90 -5.35
CA THR A 225 2.30 13.10 -4.64
C THR A 225 2.95 13.18 -3.25
N ALA A 226 3.60 14.29 -2.93
CA ALA A 226 4.10 14.53 -1.57
C ALA A 226 2.97 14.59 -0.54
N ALA A 227 3.25 14.29 0.73
CA ALA A 227 2.23 14.21 1.77
C ALA A 227 2.63 14.88 3.09
N GLU A 228 1.63 15.32 3.86
CA GLU A 228 1.84 15.98 5.15
C GLU A 228 2.09 14.98 6.29
N THR A 229 1.57 13.77 6.14
CA THR A 229 1.69 12.68 7.11
C THR A 229 2.50 11.53 6.53
N SER A 230 3.41 10.99 7.33
CA SER A 230 4.23 9.83 6.96
C SER A 230 3.53 8.52 7.33
N LEU A 231 3.46 7.61 6.37
CA LEU A 231 3.34 6.18 6.57
C LEU A 231 4.68 5.54 6.23
N ALA A 232 5.25 4.86 7.21
CA ALA A 232 6.48 4.11 7.04
C ALA A 232 6.30 3.01 5.99
N ARG A 233 7.41 2.62 5.36
CA ARG A 233 7.48 1.40 4.55
C ARG A 233 7.02 0.22 5.41
N ASN A 234 6.14 -0.62 4.89
CA ASN A 234 5.56 -1.78 5.60
C ASN A 234 4.62 -1.45 6.77
N SER A 235 4.09 -0.23 6.84
CA SER A 235 3.07 0.18 7.82
C SER A 235 1.74 -0.57 7.69
N VAL A 236 1.52 -1.28 6.59
CA VAL A 236 0.33 -2.09 6.31
C VAL A 236 0.66 -3.57 6.46
N VAL A 237 -0.07 -4.23 7.35
CA VAL A 237 0.14 -5.63 7.71
C VAL A 237 -1.17 -6.41 7.66
N ASN A 238 -1.07 -7.73 7.53
CA ASN A 238 -2.23 -8.61 7.74
C ASN A 238 -2.66 -8.52 9.22
N SER A 239 -3.93 -8.22 9.49
CA SER A 239 -4.42 -7.96 10.86
C SER A 239 -4.36 -9.17 11.79
N ALA A 240 -4.27 -10.38 11.25
CA ALA A 240 -4.15 -11.60 12.05
C ALA A 240 -2.69 -11.88 12.40
N SER A 241 -1.80 -11.89 11.40
CA SER A 241 -0.38 -12.18 11.60
C SER A 241 0.42 -11.02 12.16
N GLU A 242 -0.07 -9.78 12.01
CA GLU A 242 0.63 -8.53 12.31
C GLU A 242 1.96 -8.38 11.55
N ALA A 243 2.15 -9.18 10.50
CA ALA A 243 3.35 -9.21 9.70
C ALA A 243 3.14 -8.48 8.37
N ALA A 244 4.15 -7.71 7.98
CA ALA A 244 4.24 -7.15 6.64
C ALA A 244 4.58 -8.23 5.61
N GLY A 245 4.09 -8.06 4.40
CA GLY A 245 4.32 -9.01 3.32
C GLY A 245 3.29 -8.85 2.21
N PRO A 246 3.24 -9.81 1.26
CA PRO A 246 2.14 -9.87 0.31
C PRO A 246 0.80 -9.97 1.03
N LEU A 247 -0.24 -9.34 0.48
CA LEU A 247 -1.60 -9.38 0.99
C LEU A 247 -2.51 -10.02 -0.06
N ALA A 248 -3.50 -10.77 0.41
CA ALA A 248 -4.44 -11.46 -0.46
C ALA A 248 -5.77 -10.68 -0.60
N PRO A 249 -6.58 -10.96 -1.63
CA PRO A 249 -7.94 -10.44 -1.70
C PRO A 249 -8.75 -10.74 -0.44
N GLY A 250 -9.58 -9.78 -0.01
CA GLY A 250 -10.45 -9.91 1.15
C GLY A 250 -9.76 -9.85 2.53
N THR A 251 -8.43 -9.69 2.56
CA THR A 251 -7.63 -9.62 3.80
C THR A 251 -8.07 -8.44 4.68
N LEU A 252 -8.21 -8.69 5.99
CA LEU A 252 -8.22 -7.62 6.98
C LEU A 252 -6.81 -7.10 7.19
N VAL A 253 -6.63 -5.79 7.04
CA VAL A 253 -5.35 -5.12 7.14
C VAL A 253 -5.34 -4.12 8.29
N THR A 254 -4.20 -4.03 8.95
CA THR A 254 -3.90 -3.01 9.94
C THR A 254 -2.88 -2.04 9.35
N ILE A 255 -3.22 -0.76 9.34
CA ILE A 255 -2.38 0.35 8.88
C ILE A 255 -1.92 1.11 10.11
N THR A 256 -0.61 1.19 10.33
CA THR A 256 -0.02 1.85 11.51
C THR A 256 0.68 3.15 11.12
N GLY A 257 0.54 4.17 11.95
CA GLY A 257 1.13 5.48 11.67
C GLY A 257 0.94 6.45 12.82
N SER A 258 0.97 7.73 12.49
CA SER A 258 0.72 8.81 13.44
C SER A 258 -0.22 9.84 12.82
N ALA A 259 -1.07 10.46 13.64
CA ALA A 259 -2.05 11.45 13.20
C ALA A 259 -2.99 10.92 12.09
N LEU A 260 -3.36 9.64 12.13
CA LEU A 260 -4.27 9.04 11.14
C LEU A 260 -5.74 9.41 11.38
N ALA A 261 -6.10 9.82 12.61
CA ALA A 261 -7.45 10.23 12.99
C ALA A 261 -7.40 11.22 14.16
N ASP A 262 -8.47 12.00 14.35
CA ASP A 262 -8.62 12.89 15.52
C ASP A 262 -8.95 12.12 16.80
N SER A 263 -9.64 10.97 16.67
CA SER A 263 -10.09 10.16 17.80
C SER A 263 -10.26 8.69 17.42
N ALA A 264 -10.34 7.82 18.42
CA ALA A 264 -10.59 6.40 18.20
C ALA A 264 -12.09 6.12 18.03
N ILE A 265 -12.47 5.47 16.93
CA ILE A 265 -13.85 5.10 16.58
C ILE A 265 -13.82 3.70 15.97
N SER A 266 -14.81 2.88 16.33
CA SER A 266 -15.00 1.54 15.75
C SER A 266 -16.38 1.43 15.12
N SER A 267 -16.46 0.71 14.01
CA SER A 267 -17.72 0.28 13.40
C SER A 267 -18.43 -0.74 14.29
N SER A 268 -19.74 -0.86 14.16
CA SER A 268 -20.50 -1.94 14.80
C SER A 268 -20.19 -3.28 14.14
N ASP A 269 -19.75 -4.25 14.91
CA ASP A 269 -19.53 -5.64 14.46
C ASP A 269 -20.74 -6.51 14.83
N ASP A 270 -21.92 -6.15 14.32
CA ASP A 270 -23.18 -6.85 14.61
C ASP A 270 -23.47 -8.00 13.63
N GLY A 271 -22.59 -8.25 12.66
CA GLY A 271 -22.76 -9.25 11.61
C GLY A 271 -23.91 -8.96 10.65
N VAL A 272 -24.45 -7.74 10.67
CA VAL A 272 -25.59 -7.33 9.83
C VAL A 272 -25.27 -6.09 9.02
N GLN A 273 -24.61 -5.10 9.63
CA GLN A 273 -24.32 -3.83 8.99
C GLN A 273 -23.10 -3.91 8.09
N ARG A 274 -23.22 -3.23 6.94
CA ARG A 274 -22.08 -2.97 6.07
C ARG A 274 -21.14 -1.96 6.73
N LEU A 275 -19.85 -2.23 6.69
CA LEU A 275 -18.82 -1.29 7.12
C LEU A 275 -18.80 -0.05 6.22
N ALA A 276 -18.62 1.12 6.83
CA ALA A 276 -18.52 2.38 6.12
C ALA A 276 -17.12 2.54 5.48
N GLY A 277 -17.07 3.16 4.29
CA GLY A 277 -15.81 3.57 3.66
C GLY A 277 -15.16 4.79 4.31
N LYS A 278 -15.90 5.51 5.16
CA LYS A 278 -15.42 6.64 5.95
C LYS A 278 -15.87 6.49 7.40
N LEU A 279 -14.94 6.61 8.32
CA LEU A 279 -15.19 6.47 9.77
C LEU A 279 -14.43 7.57 10.50
N GLY A 280 -15.13 8.41 11.26
CA GLY A 280 -14.46 9.49 12.01
C GLY A 280 -13.71 10.50 11.16
N GLY A 281 -14.13 10.73 9.90
CA GLY A 281 -13.42 11.58 8.95
C GLY A 281 -12.30 10.89 8.16
N VAL A 282 -11.96 9.64 8.52
CA VAL A 282 -10.87 8.87 7.90
C VAL A 282 -11.39 8.00 6.77
N GLU A 283 -10.65 7.95 5.67
CA GLU A 283 -10.78 7.01 4.56
C GLU A 283 -9.41 6.33 4.35
N ALA A 284 -9.39 5.00 4.20
CA ALA A 284 -8.22 4.30 3.68
C ALA A 284 -8.47 4.01 2.19
N ILE A 285 -7.59 4.47 1.31
CA ILE A 285 -7.79 4.38 -0.14
C ILE A 285 -6.79 3.41 -0.71
N PHE A 286 -7.28 2.35 -1.36
CA PHE A 286 -6.46 1.40 -2.11
C PHE A 286 -6.80 1.52 -3.60
N ASP A 287 -5.82 1.85 -4.43
CA ASP A 287 -5.98 1.99 -5.88
C ASP A 287 -7.13 2.93 -6.29
N GLY A 288 -7.44 3.93 -5.44
CA GLY A 288 -8.51 4.88 -5.66
C GLY A 288 -9.90 4.42 -5.20
N VAL A 289 -9.98 3.33 -4.44
CA VAL A 289 -11.21 2.81 -3.87
C VAL A 289 -11.15 2.97 -2.35
N ALA A 290 -12.17 3.61 -1.78
CA ALA A 290 -12.30 3.72 -0.32
C ALA A 290 -12.58 2.33 0.28
N LEU A 291 -11.67 1.89 1.16
CA LEU A 291 -11.78 0.62 1.85
C LEU A 291 -12.80 0.71 2.98
N PRO A 292 -13.61 -0.34 3.19
CA PRO A 292 -14.44 -0.46 4.38
C PRO A 292 -13.61 -0.54 5.65
N LEU A 293 -14.00 0.24 6.67
CA LEU A 293 -13.24 0.43 7.91
C LEU A 293 -13.88 -0.29 9.11
N LEU A 294 -13.08 -1.05 9.84
CA LEU A 294 -13.46 -1.71 11.10
C LEU A 294 -13.25 -0.76 12.28
N SER A 295 -12.11 -0.09 12.31
CA SER A 295 -11.77 0.89 13.34
C SER A 295 -10.72 1.88 12.86
N VAL A 296 -10.75 3.07 13.45
CA VAL A 296 -9.77 4.14 13.23
C VAL A 296 -9.32 4.69 14.57
N SER A 297 -8.09 5.17 14.63
CA SER A 297 -7.51 5.85 15.78
C SER A 297 -6.35 6.73 15.32
N PRO A 298 -5.81 7.63 16.16
CA PRO A 298 -4.66 8.45 15.78
C PRO A 298 -3.43 7.66 15.32
N THR A 299 -3.30 6.38 15.68
CA THR A 299 -2.11 5.55 15.39
C THR A 299 -2.38 4.30 14.57
N GLU A 300 -3.65 3.94 14.34
CA GLU A 300 -4.03 2.69 13.70
C GLU A 300 -5.35 2.82 12.94
N VAL A 301 -5.40 2.28 11.72
CA VAL A 301 -6.62 2.08 10.92
C VAL A 301 -6.73 0.61 10.55
N LYS A 302 -7.89 -0.01 10.81
CA LYS A 302 -8.20 -1.38 10.37
C LYS A 302 -9.22 -1.35 9.26
N ALA A 303 -8.92 -2.01 8.15
CA ALA A 303 -9.75 -2.01 6.96
C ALA A 303 -9.80 -3.40 6.32
N GLN A 304 -10.74 -3.62 5.40
CA GLN A 304 -10.74 -4.82 4.56
C GLN A 304 -10.36 -4.47 3.12
N LEU A 305 -9.43 -5.23 2.56
CA LEU A 305 -9.09 -5.14 1.14
C LEU A 305 -10.20 -5.72 0.22
N PRO A 306 -10.29 -5.27 -1.04
CA PRO A 306 -11.26 -5.81 -2.00
C PRO A 306 -11.10 -7.31 -2.26
N TYR A 307 -12.18 -7.99 -2.63
CA TYR A 307 -12.11 -9.37 -3.12
C TYR A 307 -11.76 -9.46 -4.61
N ASP A 308 -12.08 -8.42 -5.38
CA ASP A 308 -11.69 -8.28 -6.78
C ASP A 308 -10.56 -7.27 -6.90
N MET A 309 -9.36 -7.78 -7.20
CA MET A 309 -8.14 -7.00 -7.46
C MET A 309 -7.61 -7.25 -8.88
N GLY A 310 -8.41 -7.92 -9.74
CA GLY A 310 -7.96 -8.37 -11.05
C GLY A 310 -6.69 -9.24 -11.01
N ASN A 311 -5.77 -8.99 -11.94
CA ASN A 311 -4.48 -9.67 -12.05
C ASN A 311 -3.31 -8.84 -11.49
N ALA A 312 -3.60 -7.82 -10.69
CA ALA A 312 -2.57 -6.95 -10.15
C ALA A 312 -1.66 -7.70 -9.16
N SER A 313 -0.35 -7.48 -9.25
CA SER A 313 0.62 -8.00 -8.27
C SER A 313 1.11 -6.94 -7.28
N SER A 314 0.69 -5.69 -7.49
CA SER A 314 0.95 -4.56 -6.61
C SER A 314 -0.13 -3.50 -6.78
N GLY A 315 -0.38 -2.73 -5.71
CA GLY A 315 -1.24 -1.55 -5.71
C GLY A 315 -0.72 -0.47 -4.76
N SER A 316 -1.43 0.65 -4.72
CA SER A 316 -1.09 1.85 -3.95
C SER A 316 -2.11 2.10 -2.85
N LEU A 317 -1.65 2.27 -1.61
CA LEU A 317 -2.50 2.59 -0.47
C LEU A 317 -2.09 3.91 0.18
N PHE A 318 -3.05 4.76 0.52
CA PHE A 318 -2.84 5.93 1.37
C PHE A 318 -4.07 6.19 2.26
N VAL A 319 -3.89 7.00 3.30
CA VAL A 319 -4.99 7.41 4.19
C VAL A 319 -5.28 8.88 3.98
N ARG A 320 -6.56 9.22 3.92
CA ARG A 320 -7.10 10.58 3.87
C ARG A 320 -7.86 10.84 5.16
N THR A 321 -7.61 11.97 5.80
CA THR A 321 -8.24 12.34 7.06
C THR A 321 -8.80 13.75 6.97
N GLU A 322 -10.12 13.85 7.07
CA GLU A 322 -10.83 15.11 7.25
C GLU A 322 -10.99 15.40 8.75
N HIS A 323 -10.35 16.46 9.22
CA HIS A 323 -10.31 16.85 10.62
C HIS A 323 -11.56 17.63 11.01
N GLY A 324 -11.85 17.70 12.33
CA GLY A 324 -13.00 18.44 12.85
C GLY A 324 -13.03 19.94 12.52
N ASP A 325 -11.91 20.53 12.10
CA ASP A 325 -11.81 21.91 11.63
C ASP A 325 -12.04 22.09 10.12
N GLY A 326 -12.32 21.01 9.39
CA GLY A 326 -12.55 20.98 7.94
C GLY A 326 -11.27 20.89 7.11
N SER A 327 -10.08 20.87 7.73
CA SER A 327 -8.84 20.60 7.01
C SER A 327 -8.75 19.14 6.60
N VAL A 328 -8.06 18.86 5.49
CA VAL A 328 -7.82 17.50 5.00
C VAL A 328 -6.32 17.26 4.92
N THR A 329 -5.86 16.21 5.59
CA THR A 329 -4.49 15.69 5.47
C THR A 329 -4.50 14.37 4.74
N VAL A 330 -3.37 14.07 4.09
CA VAL A 330 -3.15 12.77 3.45
C VAL A 330 -1.81 12.22 3.87
N THR A 331 -1.71 10.89 3.87
CA THR A 331 -0.42 10.22 3.99
C THR A 331 0.28 10.12 2.65
N ASN A 332 1.60 9.87 2.66
CA ASN A 332 2.25 9.37 1.45
C ASN A 332 1.62 8.03 1.07
N ALA A 333 1.68 7.70 -0.22
CA ALA A 333 1.26 6.39 -0.68
C ALA A 333 2.33 5.34 -0.34
N THR A 334 1.88 4.16 0.08
CA THR A 334 2.68 2.97 0.30
C THR A 334 2.27 1.88 -0.67
N ALA A 335 3.25 1.16 -1.22
CA ALA A 335 2.96 0.05 -2.13
C ALA A 335 2.54 -1.17 -1.32
N LEU A 336 1.49 -1.84 -1.76
CA LEU A 336 1.13 -3.17 -1.31
C LEU A 336 1.62 -4.19 -2.35
N LYS A 337 2.22 -5.27 -1.87
CA LYS A 337 2.47 -6.47 -2.68
C LYS A 337 1.25 -7.36 -2.59
N LEU A 338 0.83 -7.93 -3.71
CA LEU A 338 -0.36 -8.76 -3.77
C LEU A 338 0.02 -10.20 -4.11
N ALA A 339 -0.69 -11.14 -3.50
CA ALA A 339 -0.60 -12.57 -3.77
C ALA A 339 -1.99 -13.19 -3.78
N ALA A 340 -2.15 -14.35 -4.41
CA ALA A 340 -3.43 -15.07 -4.39
C ALA A 340 -3.84 -15.47 -2.96
N THR A 341 -2.85 -15.86 -2.14
CA THR A 341 -3.02 -16.25 -0.73
C THR A 341 -1.87 -15.72 0.12
N SER A 342 -2.20 -15.28 1.33
CA SER A 342 -1.25 -14.81 2.34
C SER A 342 -1.90 -14.99 3.72
N PRO A 343 -1.99 -16.25 4.19
CA PRO A 343 -2.75 -16.58 5.38
C PRO A 343 -2.15 -15.91 6.62
N GLY A 344 -3.00 -15.45 7.54
CA GLY A 344 -2.61 -15.03 8.88
C GLY A 344 -3.58 -15.63 9.91
N LEU A 345 -3.05 -16.15 11.01
CA LEU A 345 -3.81 -16.73 12.11
C LEU A 345 -4.01 -15.72 13.22
N PHE A 346 -5.26 -15.54 13.64
CA PHE A 346 -5.56 -14.64 14.76
C PHE A 346 -5.05 -15.25 16.06
N ALA A 347 -4.42 -14.40 16.87
CA ALA A 347 -3.80 -14.77 18.13
C ALA A 347 -4.04 -13.69 19.19
N PHE A 348 -3.88 -14.05 20.45
CA PHE A 348 -3.82 -13.08 21.55
C PHE A 348 -2.59 -12.17 21.39
N GLY A 349 -2.64 -10.96 21.94
CA GLY A 349 -1.46 -10.06 21.95
C GLY A 349 -0.29 -10.65 22.75
N GLY A 350 0.94 -10.29 22.39
CA GLY A 350 2.15 -10.75 23.07
C GLY A 350 3.33 -10.94 22.12
N ALA A 351 4.39 -11.57 22.62
CA ALA A 351 5.54 -11.94 21.80
C ALA A 351 5.23 -13.13 20.91
N GLU A 352 5.75 -13.12 19.67
CA GLU A 352 5.63 -14.26 18.76
C GLU A 352 6.51 -15.45 19.21
N PRO A 353 6.07 -16.71 19.00
CA PRO A 353 4.76 -17.10 18.50
C PRO A 353 3.65 -16.89 19.56
N ARG A 354 2.63 -16.09 19.19
CA ARG A 354 1.52 -15.73 20.07
C ARG A 354 0.57 -16.90 20.32
N THR A 355 -0.15 -16.90 21.44
CA THR A 355 -1.17 -17.95 21.70
C THR A 355 -2.34 -17.78 20.74
N GLY A 356 -2.69 -18.83 20.01
CA GLY A 356 -3.76 -18.76 19.00
C GLY A 356 -5.13 -18.52 19.60
N LEU A 357 -6.02 -17.86 18.85
CA LEU A 357 -7.46 -17.81 19.17
C LEU A 357 -8.12 -19.09 18.66
N ILE A 358 -8.25 -20.08 19.54
CA ILE A 358 -8.69 -21.44 19.17
C ILE A 358 -9.75 -21.92 20.14
N LEU A 359 -10.79 -22.57 19.63
CA LEU A 359 -11.80 -23.22 20.44
C LEU A 359 -11.81 -24.74 20.25
N HIS A 360 -12.23 -25.43 21.30
CA HIS A 360 -12.64 -26.82 21.24
C HIS A 360 -13.91 -26.96 20.42
N THR A 361 -13.99 -27.95 19.53
CA THR A 361 -15.24 -28.26 18.81
C THR A 361 -15.88 -29.57 19.30
N ASN A 362 -15.04 -30.52 19.72
CA ASN A 362 -15.43 -31.87 20.12
C ASN A 362 -15.18 -32.11 21.62
N GLY A 363 -16.11 -31.63 22.44
CA GLY A 363 -16.40 -32.22 23.75
C GLY A 363 -17.92 -32.37 23.88
N SER A 364 -18.45 -32.64 25.06
CA SER A 364 -19.92 -32.57 25.29
C SER A 364 -20.50 -31.25 24.73
N PRO A 365 -21.81 -31.12 24.50
CA PRO A 365 -22.42 -29.84 24.07
C PRO A 365 -22.01 -28.63 24.92
N GLU A 366 -21.51 -28.87 26.14
CA GLU A 366 -20.99 -27.87 27.07
C GLU A 366 -19.55 -27.41 26.78
N ALA A 367 -18.74 -28.21 26.07
CA ALA A 367 -17.32 -27.95 25.78
C ALA A 367 -17.08 -27.37 24.37
N SER A 368 -18.01 -27.56 23.43
CA SER A 368 -17.96 -26.91 22.13
C SER A 368 -18.02 -25.39 22.30
N GLY A 369 -17.05 -24.68 21.71
CA GLY A 369 -16.94 -23.23 21.81
C GLY A 369 -16.16 -22.73 23.04
N ARG A 370 -15.57 -23.61 23.86
CA ARG A 370 -14.63 -23.19 24.92
C ARG A 370 -13.26 -22.87 24.35
N PRO A 371 -12.54 -21.86 24.87
CA PRO A 371 -11.19 -21.54 24.42
C PRO A 371 -10.20 -22.62 24.86
N VAL A 372 -9.28 -22.97 23.96
CA VAL A 372 -8.12 -23.82 24.27
C VAL A 372 -7.13 -23.02 25.11
N THR A 373 -6.83 -23.48 26.32
CA THR A 373 -5.97 -22.76 27.28
C THR A 373 -5.01 -23.73 27.98
N THR A 374 -4.05 -23.22 28.76
CA THR A 374 -3.17 -24.10 29.55
C THR A 374 -3.94 -24.92 30.60
N ASP A 375 -5.08 -24.41 31.06
CA ASP A 375 -5.95 -25.05 32.04
C ASP A 375 -6.91 -26.06 31.39
N ASP A 376 -7.36 -25.76 30.16
CA ASP A 376 -8.15 -26.66 29.29
C ASP A 376 -7.40 -26.90 27.97
N PRO A 377 -6.34 -27.73 27.98
CA PRO A 377 -5.50 -27.95 26.80
C PRO A 377 -6.16 -28.89 25.80
N ALA A 378 -5.85 -28.69 24.52
CA ALA A 378 -6.30 -29.57 23.45
C ALA A 378 -5.71 -30.98 23.56
N ARG A 379 -6.41 -31.97 23.00
CA ARG A 379 -5.98 -33.36 23.00
C ARG A 379 -5.57 -33.82 21.59
N PRO A 380 -4.57 -34.71 21.47
CA PRO A 380 -4.28 -35.36 20.19
C PRO A 380 -5.54 -36.02 19.60
N GLY A 381 -5.77 -35.86 18.30
CA GLY A 381 -6.98 -36.34 17.60
C GLY A 381 -8.23 -35.47 17.78
N GLU A 382 -8.15 -34.37 18.52
CA GLU A 382 -9.27 -33.45 18.71
C GLU A 382 -9.52 -32.58 17.48
N LEU A 383 -10.79 -32.32 17.17
CA LEU A 383 -11.20 -31.31 16.19
C LEU A 383 -11.21 -29.92 16.85
N LEU A 384 -10.47 -29.00 16.27
CA LEU A 384 -10.35 -27.61 16.73
C LEU A 384 -10.83 -26.64 15.66
N ILE A 385 -11.24 -25.45 16.10
CA ILE A 385 -11.62 -24.32 15.26
C ILE A 385 -10.75 -23.11 15.58
N PHE A 386 -10.30 -22.40 14.55
CA PHE A 386 -9.58 -21.15 14.68
C PHE A 386 -9.90 -20.23 13.50
N TRP A 387 -9.50 -18.95 13.63
CA TRP A 387 -9.80 -17.93 12.63
C TRP A 387 -8.56 -17.41 11.93
N ALA A 388 -8.75 -17.06 10.67
CA ALA A 388 -7.71 -16.52 9.81
C ALA A 388 -8.22 -15.36 8.96
N THR A 389 -7.30 -14.60 8.38
CA THR A 389 -7.56 -13.71 7.24
C THR A 389 -6.50 -13.90 6.17
N GLY A 390 -6.76 -13.43 4.95
CA GLY A 390 -5.84 -13.57 3.82
C GLY A 390 -5.81 -14.95 3.17
N LEU A 391 -6.87 -15.75 3.32
CA LEU A 391 -7.00 -17.05 2.63
C LEU A 391 -7.35 -16.92 1.14
N GLY A 392 -7.52 -15.69 0.64
CA GLY A 392 -7.78 -15.40 -0.77
C GLY A 392 -9.24 -15.53 -1.18
N THR A 393 -9.45 -15.78 -2.46
CA THR A 393 -10.79 -15.89 -3.06
C THR A 393 -11.52 -17.13 -2.56
N VAL A 394 -12.85 -17.07 -2.57
CA VAL A 394 -13.73 -18.19 -2.18
C VAL A 394 -14.53 -18.70 -3.37
N GLU A 395 -14.76 -20.01 -3.38
CA GLU A 395 -15.69 -20.68 -4.27
C GLU A 395 -17.11 -20.22 -3.91
N SER A 396 -17.61 -19.25 -4.66
CA SER A 396 -18.98 -18.77 -4.55
C SER A 396 -19.72 -19.12 -5.83
N GLY A 397 -20.94 -19.65 -5.70
CA GLY A 397 -21.85 -19.71 -6.86
C GLY A 397 -22.03 -18.29 -7.42
N SER A 398 -22.31 -18.18 -8.73
CA SER A 398 -22.31 -16.92 -9.49
C SER A 398 -23.11 -15.76 -8.88
N ASP A 399 -24.06 -16.04 -7.98
CA ASP A 399 -24.98 -15.06 -7.42
C ASP A 399 -24.61 -14.61 -5.98
N LYS A 400 -23.51 -15.11 -5.40
CA LYS A 400 -23.14 -14.86 -3.99
C LYS A 400 -21.63 -14.64 -3.76
N ALA A 401 -20.95 -13.97 -4.69
CA ALA A 401 -19.56 -13.58 -4.46
C ALA A 401 -19.46 -12.63 -3.24
N PRO A 402 -18.47 -12.81 -2.36
CA PRO A 402 -18.30 -11.92 -1.22
C PRO A 402 -17.98 -10.50 -1.70
N GLN A 403 -18.57 -9.52 -1.02
CA GLN A 403 -18.35 -8.11 -1.30
C GLN A 403 -17.59 -7.49 -0.13
N MET A 404 -16.62 -6.62 -0.42
CA MET A 404 -15.89 -5.93 0.63
C MET A 404 -16.84 -5.14 1.55
N GLY A 405 -16.57 -5.20 2.85
CA GLY A 405 -17.27 -4.49 3.90
C GLY A 405 -18.69 -4.98 4.17
N THR A 406 -19.21 -5.96 3.42
CA THR A 406 -20.55 -6.50 3.63
C THR A 406 -20.43 -7.84 4.34
N PRO A 407 -21.15 -8.07 5.45
CA PRO A 407 -21.24 -9.40 6.04
C PRO A 407 -21.62 -10.43 4.97
N TYR A 408 -20.86 -11.51 4.86
CA TYR A 408 -21.14 -12.54 3.87
C TYR A 408 -22.51 -13.18 4.15
N THR A 409 -23.42 -13.15 3.18
CA THR A 409 -24.77 -13.74 3.33
C THR A 409 -24.93 -14.95 2.45
N GLY A 410 -24.86 -16.16 3.02
CA GLY A 410 -24.99 -17.39 2.25
C GLY A 410 -24.55 -18.65 2.99
N PRO A 411 -24.68 -19.84 2.36
CA PRO A 411 -23.98 -21.02 2.84
C PRO A 411 -22.49 -20.72 2.91
N SER A 412 -21.81 -21.18 3.96
CA SER A 412 -20.37 -20.97 4.11
C SER A 412 -19.61 -21.35 2.84
N ALA A 413 -18.77 -20.42 2.35
CA ALA A 413 -18.06 -20.60 1.08
C ALA A 413 -16.65 -21.16 1.33
N GLY A 414 -16.28 -22.22 0.63
CA GLY A 414 -14.92 -22.78 0.68
C GLY A 414 -13.91 -21.85 0.02
N VAL A 415 -12.67 -21.82 0.53
CA VAL A 415 -11.57 -21.11 -0.14
C VAL A 415 -11.15 -21.86 -1.41
N THR A 416 -10.81 -21.13 -2.47
CA THR A 416 -10.40 -21.72 -3.76
C THR A 416 -9.08 -22.49 -3.66
N SER A 417 -8.12 -21.94 -2.92
CA SER A 417 -6.81 -22.56 -2.72
C SER A 417 -6.82 -23.48 -1.49
N LYS A 418 -6.36 -24.72 -1.66
CA LYS A 418 -6.33 -25.71 -0.57
C LYS A 418 -5.46 -25.25 0.60
N VAL A 419 -5.99 -25.36 1.81
CA VAL A 419 -5.29 -25.09 3.06
C VAL A 419 -4.64 -26.38 3.57
N GLY A 420 -3.35 -26.32 3.89
CA GLY A 420 -2.66 -27.30 4.72
C GLY A 420 -2.44 -26.74 6.13
N ALA A 421 -2.26 -27.62 7.11
CA ALA A 421 -1.95 -27.24 8.49
C ALA A 421 -0.80 -28.10 9.04
N ILE A 422 0.04 -27.49 9.88
CA ILE A 422 1.12 -28.17 10.60
C ILE A 422 0.96 -27.86 12.08
N ALA A 423 0.89 -28.90 12.91
CA ALA A 423 0.86 -28.80 14.37
C ALA A 423 2.02 -29.60 14.97
N GLY A 424 2.85 -29.00 15.82
CA GLY A 424 3.99 -29.65 16.47
C GLY A 424 4.95 -30.32 15.48
N GLY A 425 5.19 -29.68 14.34
CA GLY A 425 6.03 -30.19 13.25
C GLY A 425 5.40 -31.33 12.42
N ARG A 426 4.13 -31.67 12.63
CA ARG A 426 3.42 -32.76 11.94
C ARG A 426 2.26 -32.23 11.11
N PRO A 427 1.93 -32.84 9.96
CA PRO A 427 0.73 -32.49 9.20
C PRO A 427 -0.54 -32.71 10.04
N ALA A 428 -1.36 -31.68 10.18
CA ALA A 428 -2.69 -31.76 10.74
C ALA A 428 -3.74 -31.86 9.61
N GLU A 429 -4.79 -32.65 9.80
CA GLU A 429 -5.83 -32.79 8.79
C GLU A 429 -6.72 -31.55 8.80
N VAL A 430 -6.87 -30.88 7.66
CA VAL A 430 -7.78 -29.74 7.50
C VAL A 430 -9.15 -30.25 7.06
N ILE A 431 -10.15 -30.09 7.92
CA ILE A 431 -11.53 -30.52 7.66
C ILE A 431 -12.26 -29.50 6.81
N SER A 432 -12.08 -28.21 7.11
CA SER A 432 -12.70 -27.13 6.35
C SER A 432 -11.92 -25.83 6.51
N ALA A 433 -11.93 -25.01 5.46
CA ALA A 433 -11.52 -23.61 5.49
C ALA A 433 -12.55 -22.81 4.71
N ILE A 434 -13.33 -21.99 5.41
CA ILE A 434 -14.54 -21.36 4.88
C ILE A 434 -14.64 -19.89 5.28
N LEU A 435 -15.31 -19.09 4.46
CA LEU A 435 -15.87 -17.80 4.87
C LEU A 435 -17.28 -18.05 5.46
N PRO A 436 -17.47 -17.94 6.79
CA PRO A 436 -18.75 -18.20 7.43
C PRO A 436 -19.80 -17.11 7.17
N ASP A 437 -21.08 -17.46 7.34
CA ASP A 437 -22.18 -16.49 7.29
C ASP A 437 -21.95 -15.36 8.31
N ARG A 438 -22.29 -14.14 7.89
CA ARG A 438 -22.16 -12.88 8.64
C ARG A 438 -20.73 -12.41 8.95
N SER A 439 -19.69 -13.05 8.42
CA SER A 439 -18.32 -12.56 8.61
C SER A 439 -17.88 -11.57 7.53
N ILE A 440 -16.87 -10.76 7.87
CA ILE A 440 -16.21 -9.83 6.97
C ILE A 440 -14.71 -10.12 7.01
N GLY A 441 -14.17 -10.75 5.97
CA GLY A 441 -12.72 -10.99 5.84
C GLY A 441 -12.11 -11.94 6.87
N VAL A 442 -12.94 -12.56 7.72
CA VAL A 442 -12.54 -13.55 8.72
C VAL A 442 -13.02 -14.92 8.29
N TYR A 443 -12.08 -15.85 8.15
CA TYR A 443 -12.29 -17.22 7.74
C TYR A 443 -12.24 -18.13 8.95
N GLU A 444 -13.09 -19.15 8.93
CA GLU A 444 -13.09 -20.23 9.91
C GLU A 444 -12.33 -21.42 9.34
N VAL A 445 -11.37 -21.95 10.10
CA VAL A 445 -10.60 -23.14 9.74
C VAL A 445 -10.77 -24.19 10.82
N ARG A 446 -11.05 -25.43 10.40
CA ARG A 446 -11.18 -26.58 11.30
C ARG A 446 -10.12 -27.62 10.99
N ILE A 447 -9.43 -28.08 12.02
CA ILE A 447 -8.39 -29.12 11.88
C ILE A 447 -8.57 -30.24 12.90
N VAL A 448 -8.13 -31.44 12.55
CA VAL A 448 -7.92 -32.52 13.52
C VAL A 448 -6.44 -32.54 13.90
N LEU A 449 -6.17 -32.47 15.21
CA LEU A 449 -4.80 -32.54 15.72
C LEU A 449 -4.18 -33.93 15.46
N PRO A 450 -2.89 -34.01 15.08
CA PRO A 450 -2.19 -35.29 14.97
C PRO A 450 -2.28 -36.10 16.27
N VAL A 451 -2.60 -37.39 16.14
CA VAL A 451 -2.87 -38.29 17.27
C VAL A 451 -1.64 -38.62 18.12
N ASP A 452 -0.44 -38.37 17.60
CA ASP A 452 0.85 -38.68 18.21
C ASP A 452 1.58 -37.44 18.77
N LEU A 453 0.89 -36.31 18.90
CA LEU A 453 1.45 -35.11 19.53
C LEU A 453 1.82 -35.38 21.00
N PRO A 454 3.02 -34.96 21.47
CA PRO A 454 3.37 -34.99 22.88
C PRO A 454 2.61 -33.93 23.68
N SER A 455 2.64 -34.03 25.01
CA SER A 455 2.21 -32.94 25.87
C SER A 455 3.20 -31.77 25.76
N ASP A 456 2.73 -30.62 25.29
CA ASP A 456 3.50 -29.39 25.19
C ASP A 456 2.57 -28.17 25.31
N PRO A 457 2.76 -27.30 26.32
CA PRO A 457 1.93 -26.10 26.49
C PRO A 457 2.12 -25.05 25.39
N LYS A 458 3.11 -25.23 24.50
CA LYS A 458 3.45 -24.31 23.41
C LYS A 458 3.58 -25.03 22.07
N THR A 459 2.78 -26.08 21.84
CA THR A 459 2.75 -26.76 20.53
C THR A 459 2.51 -25.72 19.44
N GLU A 460 3.41 -25.65 18.46
CA GLU A 460 3.30 -24.69 17.36
C GLU A 460 2.22 -25.14 16.37
N LEU A 461 1.45 -24.18 15.84
CA LEU A 461 0.44 -24.38 14.80
C LEU A 461 0.61 -23.30 13.73
N LEU A 462 0.60 -23.70 12.46
CA LEU A 462 0.53 -22.80 11.31
C LEU A 462 -0.30 -23.41 10.19
N ILE A 463 -0.77 -22.57 9.28
CA ILE A 463 -1.42 -22.99 8.03
C ILE A 463 -0.60 -22.56 6.81
N MET A 464 -0.79 -23.26 5.71
CA MET A 464 -0.11 -23.00 4.44
C MET A 464 -1.10 -23.05 3.27
N GLN A 465 -0.93 -22.15 2.30
CA GLN A 465 -1.63 -22.15 1.01
C GLN A 465 -0.66 -21.72 -0.09
N ASP A 466 -0.61 -22.44 -1.20
CA ASP A 466 0.15 -22.09 -2.41
C ASP A 466 1.61 -21.63 -2.17
N GLY A 467 2.27 -22.21 -1.15
CA GLY A 467 3.64 -21.87 -0.77
C GLY A 467 3.78 -20.69 0.21
N SER A 468 2.69 -19.99 0.53
CA SER A 468 2.62 -18.99 1.60
C SER A 468 2.27 -19.66 2.94
N ALA A 469 3.06 -19.40 3.98
CA ALA A 469 2.78 -19.82 5.35
C ALA A 469 2.21 -18.66 6.17
N SER A 470 1.37 -18.98 7.16
CA SER A 470 0.93 -18.01 8.15
C SER A 470 2.00 -17.70 9.19
N ASN A 471 1.73 -16.74 10.06
CA ASN A 471 2.40 -16.72 11.36
C ASN A 471 2.18 -18.06 12.09
N THR A 472 3.17 -18.41 12.91
CA THR A 472 3.07 -19.53 13.83
C THR A 472 2.40 -19.07 15.12
N VAL A 473 1.36 -19.77 15.54
CA VAL A 473 0.72 -19.57 16.85
C VAL A 473 1.04 -20.75 17.77
N THR A 474 0.92 -20.55 19.08
CA THR A 474 1.06 -21.63 20.07
C THR A 474 -0.29 -22.12 20.57
N ILE A 475 -0.37 -23.43 20.80
CA ILE A 475 -1.54 -24.13 21.30
C ILE A 475 -1.10 -25.07 22.43
N PRO A 476 -1.74 -25.04 23.60
CA PRO A 476 -1.42 -25.98 24.67
C PRO A 476 -2.04 -27.35 24.38
N VAL A 477 -1.20 -28.39 24.33
CA VAL A 477 -1.61 -29.78 24.11
C VAL A 477 -1.29 -30.63 25.32
N ARG A 478 -2.23 -31.48 25.74
CA ARG A 478 -2.03 -32.50 26.78
C ARG A 478 -2.35 -33.88 26.23
N ASN A 479 -1.32 -34.69 26.04
CA ASN A 479 -1.45 -36.10 25.75
C ASN A 479 -1.66 -36.88 27.06
N ILE A 480 -2.83 -37.49 27.21
CA ILE A 480 -3.22 -38.27 28.40
C ILE A 480 -2.87 -39.76 28.30
N ILE A 481 -2.25 -40.19 27.19
CA ILE A 481 -1.88 -41.58 26.91
C ILE A 481 -0.36 -41.80 27.11
N GLN A 482 0.41 -40.73 27.35
CA GLN A 482 1.85 -40.78 27.67
C GLN A 482 2.14 -40.73 29.16
#